data_AF-A0AAU8H0M8-F1
#
_entry.id   AF-A0AAU8H0M8-F1
#
_cell.length_a   1.000
_cell.length_b   1.000
_cell.length_c   1.000
_cell.angle_alpha   90.00
_cell.angle_beta   90.00
_cell.angle_gamma   90.00
#
_symmetry.space_group_name_H-M   'P 1'
#
loop_
_entity.id
_entity.type
_entity.pdbx_description
1 polymer ?
#
loop_
_entity_poly.entity_id
_entity_poly.type
_entity_poly.pdbx_seq_one_letter_code
_entity_poly.pdbx_strand_id
1 'polypeptide(L)'
;MFKKKITIVLTILLLTVPVFAMDTNVDTGKFKKHGKEQSQTQKKTLEQKTSKGRKRAHTQATGTETIESQSDKQAWQDTTGAGAEITLPLEAVFMDRIATLESETGTMFNACKLVTHPLTPYDLGLNVEAGYGIIDAIKAQYYNMAGQNYMPVGDVVDESKIRQYRDCMAFYGAVIAQAYLYLTQDLSSLKASLSRGTNTVVKGIGYDDFVTLANAALDRAVYGGITNKTIKRIYERILQDNSSCVFQGQPNVVKCGSTQITIQTIPQLIAYGIEWYGTKFAGYHGSFKVNRAWSYLASLEQSKTNSKYARWIDEVTKYIEELESQGKTKEATLVRKKAVEIVKSGKQTVSPSFLLSGIH
;
A
#
# COMPACT_ATOMS: atom_id res chain seq x y z
N MET A 1 -12.68 -33.65 -33.03
CA MET A 1 -12.88 -35.12 -33.04
C MET A 1 -11.51 -35.77 -33.14
N PHE A 2 -10.83 -36.04 -32.02
CA PHE A 2 -9.79 -37.08 -31.90
C PHE A 2 -9.57 -37.36 -30.40
N LYS A 3 -9.91 -38.59 -29.99
CA LYS A 3 -9.75 -39.16 -28.65
C LYS A 3 -8.45 -39.97 -28.61
N LYS A 4 -7.78 -40.00 -27.45
CA LYS A 4 -6.95 -41.09 -26.86
C LYS A 4 -6.34 -40.51 -25.57
N LYS A 5 -6.79 -40.79 -24.34
CA LYS A 5 -6.78 -42.02 -23.51
C LYS A 5 -5.43 -42.74 -23.47
N ILE A 6 -4.91 -42.94 -22.25
CA ILE A 6 -4.00 -43.99 -21.70
C ILE A 6 -3.08 -43.32 -20.63
N THR A 7 -2.76 -43.82 -19.43
CA THR A 7 -3.22 -44.94 -18.59
C THR A 7 -2.65 -44.71 -17.19
N ILE A 8 -3.42 -45.10 -16.18
CA ILE A 8 -3.13 -45.10 -14.73
C ILE A 8 -2.07 -46.15 -14.39
N VAL A 9 -1.11 -45.82 -13.50
CA VAL A 9 -0.38 -46.83 -12.72
C VAL A 9 -0.57 -46.55 -11.24
N LEU A 10 -1.24 -47.51 -10.62
CA LEU A 10 -1.61 -47.66 -9.22
C LEU A 10 -0.54 -48.54 -8.57
N THR A 11 0.07 -48.11 -7.47
CA THR A 11 0.90 -49.01 -6.64
C THR A 11 0.50 -48.88 -5.18
N ILE A 12 -0.31 -49.85 -4.76
CA ILE A 12 -0.71 -50.15 -3.38
C ILE A 12 0.37 -51.07 -2.80
N LEU A 13 0.90 -50.76 -1.61
CA LEU A 13 1.62 -51.74 -0.80
C LEU A 13 0.99 -51.78 0.61
N LEU A 14 0.32 -52.90 0.88
CA LEU A 14 -0.26 -53.35 2.15
C LEU A 14 0.72 -54.30 2.85
N LEU A 15 0.98 -54.11 4.14
CA LEU A 15 1.46 -55.15 5.08
C LEU A 15 0.92 -54.79 6.48
N THR A 16 -0.24 -55.27 6.91
CA THR A 16 -0.55 -56.52 7.66
C THR A 16 0.18 -56.71 9.00
N VAL A 17 -0.65 -56.74 10.05
CA VAL A 17 -0.39 -57.08 11.47
C VAL A 17 -0.22 -58.61 11.64
N PRO A 18 0.25 -59.09 12.81
CA PRO A 18 -0.68 -59.92 13.58
C PRO A 18 -0.73 -59.60 15.08
N VAL A 19 -1.96 -59.64 15.58
CA VAL A 19 -2.36 -59.76 16.99
C VAL A 19 -2.45 -61.24 17.31
N PHE A 20 -1.92 -61.67 18.46
CA PHE A 20 -2.27 -62.94 19.09
C PHE A 20 -2.75 -62.69 20.53
N ALA A 21 -3.84 -63.35 20.87
CA ALA A 21 -4.50 -63.34 22.17
C ALA A 21 -4.66 -64.79 22.69
N MET A 22 -4.50 -64.93 24.02
CA MET A 22 -5.08 -65.97 24.93
C MET A 22 -4.62 -67.43 24.74
N ASP A 23 -4.47 -68.30 25.75
CA ASP A 23 -4.82 -68.27 27.18
C ASP A 23 -4.21 -69.47 27.94
N THR A 24 -4.11 -69.36 29.29
CA THR A 24 -4.14 -70.42 30.35
C THR A 24 -2.99 -71.47 30.40
N ASN A 25 -2.53 -72.05 31.52
CA ASN A 25 -3.13 -72.35 32.84
C ASN A 25 -2.05 -72.83 33.87
N VAL A 26 -2.32 -72.62 35.19
CA VAL A 26 -1.96 -73.45 36.39
C VAL A 26 -0.44 -73.56 36.77
N ASP A 27 0.06 -73.38 38.02
CA ASP A 27 -0.42 -73.83 39.34
C ASP A 27 0.22 -73.09 40.55
N THR A 28 -0.49 -73.13 41.70
CA THR A 28 -0.09 -73.11 43.14
C THR A 28 1.14 -72.31 43.64
N GLY A 29 1.18 -71.61 44.78
CA GLY A 29 0.36 -71.52 45.99
C GLY A 29 1.20 -70.90 47.13
N LYS A 30 0.52 -70.25 48.10
CA LYS A 30 1.01 -69.68 49.38
C LYS A 30 1.90 -68.41 49.29
N PHE A 31 1.32 -67.22 49.48
CA PHE A 31 1.89 -66.10 50.27
C PHE A 31 0.84 -64.97 50.46
N LYS A 32 -0.31 -65.28 51.07
CA LYS A 32 -1.30 -64.28 51.49
C LYS A 32 -0.91 -63.71 52.86
N LYS A 33 -0.11 -62.62 52.88
CA LYS A 33 -0.26 -61.53 53.88
C LYS A 33 0.64 -60.28 53.73
N HIS A 34 1.50 -60.18 52.71
CA HIS A 34 2.40 -59.00 52.57
C HIS A 34 2.17 -58.08 51.34
N GLY A 35 1.18 -58.35 50.48
CA GLY A 35 0.98 -57.58 49.23
C GLY A 35 0.09 -56.32 49.31
N LYS A 36 -0.58 -56.08 50.45
CA LYS A 36 -1.58 -54.98 50.52
C LYS A 36 -0.96 -53.61 50.85
N GLU A 37 0.24 -53.57 51.43
CA GLU A 37 0.94 -52.31 51.74
C GLU A 37 1.88 -51.85 50.62
N GLN A 38 2.47 -52.77 49.83
CA GLN A 38 3.35 -52.40 48.70
C GLN A 38 2.59 -51.89 47.46
N SER A 39 1.33 -52.29 47.26
CA SER A 39 0.54 -51.79 46.11
C SER A 39 0.06 -50.35 46.29
N GLN A 40 -0.21 -49.90 47.52
CA GLN A 40 -0.60 -48.52 47.78
C GLN A 40 0.59 -47.54 47.73
N THR A 41 1.79 -47.98 48.11
CA THR A 41 3.01 -47.19 47.97
C THR A 41 3.44 -47.07 46.51
N GLN A 42 3.38 -48.14 45.71
CA GLN A 42 3.69 -48.06 44.28
C GLN A 42 2.69 -47.19 43.50
N LYS A 43 1.38 -47.25 43.83
CA LYS A 43 0.36 -46.40 43.19
C LYS A 43 0.55 -44.92 43.51
N LYS A 44 0.83 -44.57 44.78
CA LYS A 44 1.17 -43.19 45.19
C LYS A 44 2.46 -42.68 44.52
N THR A 45 3.45 -43.54 44.32
CA THR A 45 4.72 -43.15 43.70
C THR A 45 4.57 -42.96 42.18
N LEU A 46 3.72 -43.75 41.51
CA LEU A 46 3.41 -43.58 40.09
C LEU A 46 2.59 -42.30 39.85
N GLU A 47 1.60 -41.99 40.70
CA GLU A 47 0.80 -40.77 40.64
C GLU A 47 1.61 -39.50 40.99
N GLN A 48 2.58 -39.60 41.90
CA GLN A 48 3.55 -38.51 42.14
C GLN A 48 4.52 -38.32 40.98
N LYS A 49 4.97 -39.39 40.32
CA LYS A 49 5.86 -39.30 39.14
C LYS A 49 5.11 -38.76 37.92
N THR A 50 3.86 -39.16 37.68
CA THR A 50 3.04 -38.62 36.57
C THR A 50 2.57 -37.19 36.85
N SER A 51 2.25 -36.81 38.09
CA SER A 51 1.90 -35.41 38.41
C SER A 51 3.11 -34.47 38.42
N LYS A 52 4.30 -34.92 38.86
CA LYS A 52 5.56 -34.15 38.70
C LYS A 52 5.99 -34.07 37.24
N GLY A 53 5.81 -35.13 36.46
CA GLY A 53 6.04 -35.14 35.02
C GLY A 53 5.11 -34.19 34.27
N ARG A 54 3.81 -34.18 34.57
CA ARG A 54 2.84 -33.21 34.02
C ARG A 54 3.14 -31.78 34.44
N LYS A 55 3.50 -31.54 35.71
CA LYS A 55 3.86 -30.21 36.20
C LYS A 55 5.16 -29.70 35.56
N ARG A 56 6.17 -30.55 35.36
CA ARG A 56 7.42 -30.20 34.67
C ARG A 56 7.23 -30.02 33.16
N ALA A 57 6.43 -30.85 32.50
CA ALA A 57 6.08 -30.67 31.09
C ALA A 57 5.26 -29.39 30.87
N HIS A 58 4.36 -29.06 31.80
CA HIS A 58 3.62 -27.80 31.76
C HIS A 58 4.56 -26.61 32.00
N THR A 59 5.44 -26.63 33.02
CA THR A 59 6.40 -25.53 33.24
C THR A 59 7.47 -25.41 32.15
N GLN A 60 7.92 -26.52 31.53
CA GLN A 60 8.81 -26.45 30.37
C GLN A 60 8.10 -25.87 29.16
N ALA A 61 6.88 -26.32 28.83
CA ALA A 61 6.11 -25.75 27.73
C ALA A 61 5.80 -24.26 27.94
N THR A 62 5.43 -23.84 29.16
CA THR A 62 5.23 -22.41 29.48
C THR A 62 6.54 -21.62 29.42
N GLY A 63 7.67 -22.25 29.75
CA GLY A 63 9.02 -21.67 29.67
C GLY A 63 9.52 -21.47 28.24
N THR A 64 9.35 -22.46 27.36
CA THR A 64 9.67 -22.29 25.92
C THR A 64 8.72 -21.31 25.25
N GLU A 65 7.43 -21.32 25.58
CA GLU A 65 6.46 -20.34 25.02
C GLU A 65 6.76 -18.90 25.46
N THR A 66 7.27 -18.68 26.67
CA THR A 66 7.67 -17.35 27.13
C THR A 66 8.97 -16.88 26.49
N ILE A 67 9.93 -17.79 26.23
CA ILE A 67 11.19 -17.48 25.54
C ILE A 67 10.94 -17.20 24.06
N GLU A 68 10.10 -17.98 23.37
CA GLU A 68 9.71 -17.73 21.97
C GLU A 68 8.92 -16.41 21.85
N SER A 69 7.97 -16.15 22.75
CA SER A 69 7.23 -14.87 22.75
C SER A 69 8.13 -13.66 23.03
N GLN A 70 9.18 -13.81 23.86
CA GLN A 70 10.15 -12.74 24.12
C GLN A 70 11.11 -12.56 22.96
N SER A 71 11.58 -13.64 22.34
CA SER A 71 12.46 -13.60 21.18
C SER A 71 11.76 -12.98 19.97
N ASP A 72 10.48 -13.31 19.74
CA ASP A 72 9.67 -12.67 18.72
C ASP A 72 9.54 -11.16 19.01
N LYS A 73 9.17 -10.78 20.24
CA LYS A 73 9.05 -9.36 20.62
C LYS A 73 10.33 -8.57 20.40
N GLN A 74 11.49 -9.17 20.63
CA GLN A 74 12.78 -8.52 20.47
C GLN A 74 13.19 -8.42 18.99
N ALA A 75 13.01 -9.49 18.21
CA ALA A 75 13.17 -9.44 16.75
C ALA A 75 12.24 -8.39 16.10
N TRP A 76 11.02 -8.24 16.63
CA TRP A 76 10.07 -7.21 16.22
C TRP A 76 10.53 -5.79 16.54
N GLN A 77 11.12 -5.58 17.71
CA GLN A 77 11.67 -4.27 18.12
C GLN A 77 12.89 -3.89 17.27
N ASP A 78 13.76 -4.86 16.97
CA ASP A 78 14.94 -4.63 16.14
C ASP A 78 14.56 -4.31 14.69
N THR A 79 13.55 -4.99 14.13
CA THR A 79 13.10 -4.76 12.74
C THR A 79 12.35 -3.43 12.58
N THR A 80 11.58 -3.01 13.59
CA THR A 80 10.86 -1.72 13.55
C THR A 80 11.74 -0.52 13.87
N GLY A 81 12.83 -0.71 14.63
CA GLY A 81 13.76 0.35 15.04
C GLY A 81 14.97 0.55 14.12
N ALA A 82 15.46 -0.48 13.43
CA ALA A 82 16.72 -0.44 12.66
C ALA A 82 16.56 -0.30 11.14
N GLY A 83 15.34 -0.05 10.67
CA GLY A 83 15.04 -0.01 9.24
C GLY A 83 15.47 1.27 8.53
N ALA A 84 15.91 1.15 7.26
CA ALA A 84 16.16 2.29 6.41
C ALA A 84 14.88 3.11 6.21
N GLU A 85 14.89 4.36 6.68
CA GLU A 85 13.81 5.31 6.44
C GLU A 85 13.99 5.94 5.07
N ILE A 86 12.94 5.90 4.24
CA ILE A 86 12.92 6.57 2.94
C ILE A 86 12.02 7.80 3.03
N THR A 87 12.40 8.85 2.30
CA THR A 87 11.58 10.08 2.19
C THR A 87 10.99 10.14 0.79
N LEU A 88 9.67 10.06 0.70
CA LEU A 88 8.91 10.09 -0.55
C LEU A 88 8.31 11.49 -0.72
N PRO A 89 8.71 12.29 -1.72
CA PRO A 89 8.00 13.52 -2.04
C PRO A 89 6.57 13.19 -2.49
N LEU A 90 5.64 14.13 -2.27
CA LEU A 90 4.22 13.97 -2.63
C LEU A 90 4.02 13.49 -4.07
N GLU A 91 4.82 14.04 -4.98
CA GLU A 91 4.90 13.63 -6.38
C GLU A 91 5.09 12.11 -6.52
N ALA A 92 6.19 11.59 -5.98
CA ALA A 92 6.56 10.18 -6.10
C ALA A 92 5.56 9.20 -5.47
N VAL A 93 4.73 9.64 -4.52
CA VAL A 93 3.75 8.78 -3.85
C VAL A 93 2.68 8.27 -4.82
N PHE A 94 2.30 9.07 -5.81
CA PHE A 94 1.17 8.77 -6.68
C PHE A 94 1.56 8.44 -8.13
N MET A 95 2.78 8.76 -8.56
CA MET A 95 3.17 8.63 -9.97
C MET A 95 3.04 7.23 -10.54
N ASP A 96 3.43 6.18 -9.81
CA ASP A 96 3.34 4.80 -10.31
C ASP A 96 1.89 4.38 -10.60
N ARG A 97 0.97 4.76 -9.71
CA ARG A 97 -0.46 4.48 -9.90
C ARG A 97 -1.05 5.34 -11.00
N ILE A 98 -0.66 6.61 -11.10
CA ILE A 98 -1.08 7.48 -12.22
C ILE A 98 -0.62 6.91 -13.56
N ALA A 99 0.63 6.45 -13.67
CA ALA A 99 1.12 5.82 -14.89
C ALA A 99 0.30 4.57 -15.28
N THR A 100 -0.19 3.82 -14.29
CA THR A 100 -1.13 2.71 -14.52
C THR A 100 -2.47 3.23 -15.04
N LEU A 101 -3.06 4.26 -14.42
CA LEU A 101 -4.33 4.87 -14.86
C LEU A 101 -4.25 5.47 -16.27
N GLU A 102 -3.09 5.97 -16.69
CA GLU A 102 -2.86 6.45 -18.06
C GLU A 102 -2.90 5.32 -19.11
N SER A 103 -2.66 4.07 -18.69
CA SER A 103 -2.79 2.89 -19.55
C SER A 103 -4.22 2.35 -19.61
N GLU A 104 -5.08 2.71 -18.65
CA GLU A 104 -6.48 2.24 -18.55
C GLU A 104 -7.41 3.03 -19.49
N THR A 105 -7.98 2.37 -20.49
CA THR A 105 -8.84 3.01 -21.51
C THR A 105 -10.11 3.63 -20.91
N GLY A 106 -10.50 4.80 -21.42
CA GLY A 106 -11.76 5.46 -21.05
C GLY A 106 -11.67 6.41 -19.86
N THR A 107 -10.47 6.63 -19.30
CA THR A 107 -10.23 7.62 -18.24
C THR A 107 -9.69 8.94 -18.81
N MET A 108 -9.86 10.04 -18.08
CA MET A 108 -9.19 11.32 -18.40
C MET A 108 -7.65 11.17 -18.39
N PHE A 109 -7.10 10.29 -17.54
CA PHE A 109 -5.67 9.99 -17.51
C PHE A 109 -5.19 9.42 -18.85
N ASN A 110 -5.94 8.48 -19.43
CA ASN A 110 -5.58 7.89 -20.71
C ASN A 110 -5.60 8.87 -21.90
N ALA A 111 -6.46 9.89 -21.83
CA ALA A 111 -6.49 10.95 -22.82
C ALA A 111 -5.32 11.95 -22.65
N CYS A 112 -4.94 12.26 -21.41
CA CYS A 112 -3.95 13.29 -21.09
C CYS A 112 -2.50 12.82 -21.12
N LYS A 113 -2.22 11.61 -20.60
CA LYS A 113 -0.88 10.99 -20.53
C LYS A 113 0.24 11.90 -20.00
N LEU A 114 -0.06 12.77 -19.05
CA LEU A 114 0.85 13.81 -18.58
C LEU A 114 2.11 13.26 -17.89
N VAL A 115 2.07 12.05 -17.32
CA VAL A 115 3.19 11.43 -16.62
C VAL A 115 4.02 10.56 -17.55
N THR A 116 3.38 9.71 -18.36
CA THR A 116 4.09 8.76 -19.24
C THR A 116 4.53 9.39 -20.56
N HIS A 117 3.76 10.35 -21.09
CA HIS A 117 4.00 10.99 -22.38
C HIS A 117 3.62 12.49 -22.33
N PRO A 118 4.31 13.31 -21.50
CA PRO A 118 4.03 14.75 -21.44
C PRO A 118 4.21 15.40 -22.81
N LEU A 119 3.31 16.32 -23.17
CA LEU A 119 3.42 17.05 -24.43
C LEU A 119 4.65 17.94 -24.40
N THR A 120 5.48 17.77 -25.41
CA THR A 120 6.66 18.59 -25.65
C THR A 120 6.27 19.88 -26.39
N PRO A 121 7.17 20.89 -26.45
CA PRO A 121 6.95 22.03 -27.34
C PRO A 121 6.67 21.60 -28.79
N TYR A 122 7.29 20.51 -29.27
CA TYR A 122 7.05 19.96 -30.59
C TYR A 122 5.58 19.55 -30.80
N ASP A 123 5.02 18.78 -29.86
CA ASP A 123 3.64 18.26 -29.94
C ASP A 123 2.59 19.38 -29.94
N LEU A 124 2.95 20.51 -29.33
CA LEU A 124 2.14 21.73 -29.26
C LEU A 124 2.36 22.68 -30.44
N GLY A 125 3.17 22.30 -31.44
CA GLY A 125 3.47 23.12 -32.61
C GLY A 125 4.49 24.22 -32.37
N LEU A 126 5.12 24.26 -31.19
CA LEU A 126 6.19 25.20 -30.79
C LEU A 126 7.58 24.64 -31.17
N ASN A 127 7.66 23.93 -32.29
CA ASN A 127 8.90 23.31 -32.74
C ASN A 127 9.81 24.32 -33.46
N VAL A 128 11.09 24.34 -33.12
CA VAL A 128 12.14 25.11 -33.82
C VAL A 128 13.01 24.25 -34.73
N GLU A 129 12.80 22.94 -34.81
CA GLU A 129 13.63 22.07 -35.66
C GLU A 129 13.25 22.15 -37.13
N ALA A 130 14.27 22.29 -37.99
CA ALA A 130 14.18 22.20 -39.45
C ALA A 130 14.29 20.73 -39.96
N GLY A 131 14.58 19.77 -39.07
CA GLY A 131 14.80 18.35 -39.37
C GLY A 131 16.21 17.88 -38.97
N TYR A 132 16.37 16.56 -38.76
CA TYR A 132 17.65 15.93 -38.39
C TYR A 132 18.37 16.55 -37.18
N GLY A 133 17.61 17.07 -36.20
CA GLY A 133 18.17 17.76 -35.03
C GLY A 133 18.79 19.13 -35.32
N ILE A 134 18.58 19.67 -36.52
CA ILE A 134 19.02 21.02 -36.89
C ILE A 134 17.97 22.02 -36.44
N ILE A 135 18.41 23.04 -35.70
CA ILE A 135 17.55 24.14 -35.24
C ILE A 135 17.43 25.18 -36.36
N ASP A 136 16.20 25.52 -36.72
CA ASP A 136 15.87 26.69 -37.53
C ASP A 136 16.08 27.95 -36.69
N ALA A 137 17.19 28.64 -36.94
CA ALA A 137 17.54 29.86 -36.22
C ALA A 137 16.53 31.00 -36.43
N ILE A 138 15.90 31.09 -37.62
CA ILE A 138 14.91 32.12 -37.93
C ILE A 138 13.64 31.86 -37.13
N LYS A 139 13.18 30.60 -37.12
CA LYS A 139 12.00 30.20 -36.36
C LYS A 139 12.22 30.33 -34.85
N ALA A 140 13.40 29.96 -34.37
CA ALA A 140 13.78 30.15 -32.97
C ALA A 140 13.79 31.64 -32.58
N GLN A 141 14.34 32.51 -33.43
CA GLN A 141 14.30 33.95 -33.21
C GLN A 141 12.87 34.49 -33.20
N TYR A 142 12.02 34.03 -34.11
CA TYR A 142 10.60 34.39 -34.16
C TYR A 142 9.89 34.03 -32.85
N TYR A 143 10.02 32.81 -32.34
CA TYR A 143 9.39 32.42 -31.08
C TYR A 143 9.94 33.19 -29.87
N ASN A 144 11.25 33.49 -29.85
CA ASN A 144 11.83 34.34 -28.81
C ASN A 144 11.21 35.74 -28.83
N MET A 145 11.03 36.34 -30.01
CA MET A 145 10.34 37.61 -30.17
C MET A 145 8.86 37.52 -29.78
N ALA A 146 8.18 36.44 -30.14
CA ALA A 146 6.79 36.21 -29.75
C ALA A 146 6.63 36.14 -28.22
N GLY A 147 7.57 35.47 -27.55
CA GLY A 147 7.68 35.43 -26.08
C GLY A 147 7.90 36.81 -25.46
N GLN A 148 8.89 37.57 -25.94
CA GLN A 148 9.22 38.89 -25.42
C GLN A 148 8.13 39.93 -25.65
N ASN A 149 7.38 39.82 -26.76
CA ASN A 149 6.33 40.76 -27.14
C ASN A 149 4.93 40.33 -26.67
N TYR A 150 4.80 39.25 -25.90
CA TYR A 150 3.52 38.74 -25.41
C TYR A 150 2.51 38.48 -26.52
N MET A 151 2.97 37.91 -27.65
CA MET A 151 2.10 37.65 -28.80
C MET A 151 0.98 36.66 -28.45
N PRO A 152 -0.21 36.81 -29.06
CA PRO A 152 -1.27 35.80 -28.96
C PRO A 152 -0.78 34.44 -29.45
N VAL A 153 -1.09 33.39 -28.69
CA VAL A 153 -0.67 32.02 -29.01
C VAL A 153 -1.40 31.51 -30.24
N GLY A 154 -2.69 31.86 -30.40
CA GLY A 154 -3.50 31.51 -31.56
C GLY A 154 -2.97 32.01 -32.91
N ASP A 155 -2.11 33.04 -32.91
CA ASP A 155 -1.46 33.55 -34.13
C ASP A 155 -0.31 32.64 -34.59
N VAL A 156 0.15 31.73 -33.73
CA VAL A 156 1.37 30.95 -33.94
C VAL A 156 1.09 29.44 -33.92
N VAL A 157 0.24 28.98 -33.01
CA VAL A 157 -0.11 27.57 -32.83
C VAL A 157 -1.58 27.41 -32.47
N ASP A 158 -2.06 26.17 -32.49
CA ASP A 158 -3.42 25.83 -32.07
C ASP A 158 -3.62 26.06 -30.57
N GLU A 159 -4.25 27.18 -30.23
CA GLU A 159 -4.57 27.57 -28.85
C GLU A 159 -5.46 26.54 -28.14
N SER A 160 -6.29 25.79 -28.89
CA SER A 160 -7.17 24.77 -28.30
C SER A 160 -6.37 23.62 -27.68
N LYS A 161 -5.26 23.21 -28.30
CA LYS A 161 -4.35 22.18 -27.76
C LYS A 161 -3.68 22.64 -26.47
N ILE A 162 -3.29 23.92 -26.40
CA ILE A 162 -2.71 24.50 -25.18
C ILE A 162 -3.73 24.50 -24.04
N ARG A 163 -4.99 24.87 -24.32
CA ARG A 163 -6.07 24.80 -23.32
C ARG A 163 -6.37 23.37 -22.88
N GLN A 164 -6.42 22.42 -23.80
CA GLN A 164 -6.60 21.01 -23.44
C GLN A 164 -5.47 20.52 -22.53
N TYR A 165 -4.23 20.90 -22.83
CA TYR A 165 -3.08 20.55 -22.00
C TYR A 165 -3.16 21.18 -20.60
N ARG A 166 -3.55 22.47 -20.52
CA ARG A 166 -3.86 23.15 -19.26
C ARG A 166 -4.89 22.39 -18.45
N ASP A 167 -5.99 21.98 -19.07
CA ASP A 167 -7.10 21.30 -18.40
C ASP A 167 -6.68 19.91 -17.89
N CYS A 168 -5.82 19.21 -18.63
CA CYS A 168 -5.17 17.99 -18.18
C CYS A 168 -4.30 18.22 -16.93
N MET A 169 -3.39 19.20 -16.95
CA MET A 169 -2.58 19.57 -15.78
C MET A 169 -3.46 19.99 -14.59
N ALA A 170 -4.55 20.70 -14.86
CA ALA A 170 -5.50 21.13 -13.84
C ALA A 170 -6.20 19.94 -13.18
N PHE A 171 -6.61 18.96 -13.98
CA PHE A 171 -7.22 17.72 -13.50
C PHE A 171 -6.25 16.90 -12.64
N TYR A 172 -5.02 16.67 -13.09
CA TYR A 172 -4.01 15.93 -12.33
C TYR A 172 -3.70 16.62 -11.00
N GLY A 173 -3.50 17.94 -11.04
CA GLY A 173 -3.28 18.76 -9.86
C GLY A 173 -4.41 18.64 -8.83
N ALA A 174 -5.66 18.69 -9.29
CA ALA A 174 -6.84 18.58 -8.43
C ALA A 174 -6.97 17.17 -7.81
N VAL A 175 -6.80 16.12 -8.62
CA VAL A 175 -6.91 14.73 -8.16
C VAL A 175 -5.82 14.39 -7.15
N ILE A 176 -4.56 14.72 -7.43
CA ILE A 176 -3.44 14.46 -6.51
C ILE A 176 -3.63 15.20 -5.18
N ALA A 177 -4.07 16.46 -5.25
CA ALA A 177 -4.38 17.23 -4.04
C ALA A 177 -5.52 16.61 -3.22
N GLN A 178 -6.58 16.14 -3.87
CA GLN A 178 -7.69 15.45 -3.20
C GLN A 178 -7.24 14.10 -2.60
N ALA A 179 -6.41 13.35 -3.31
CA ALA A 179 -5.82 12.10 -2.83
C ALA A 179 -4.92 12.33 -1.60
N TYR A 180 -4.12 13.39 -1.61
CA TYR A 180 -3.32 13.81 -0.45
C TYR A 180 -4.19 14.05 0.80
N LEU A 181 -5.34 14.73 0.65
CA LEU A 181 -6.26 14.96 1.76
C LEU A 181 -6.86 13.65 2.29
N TYR A 182 -7.23 12.72 1.41
CA TYR A 182 -7.72 11.40 1.83
C TYR A 182 -6.64 10.58 2.53
N LEU A 183 -5.42 10.54 1.99
CA LEU A 183 -4.31 9.82 2.59
C LEU A 183 -3.97 10.37 3.98
N THR A 184 -3.89 11.69 4.13
CA THR A 184 -3.61 12.31 5.44
C THR A 184 -4.72 12.05 6.46
N GLN A 185 -5.99 12.04 6.04
CA GLN A 185 -7.12 11.65 6.89
C GLN A 185 -7.02 10.18 7.31
N ASP A 186 -6.68 9.27 6.39
CA ASP A 186 -6.58 7.84 6.67
C ASP A 186 -5.39 7.56 7.61
N LEU A 187 -4.22 8.15 7.37
CA LEU A 187 -3.06 8.07 8.27
C LEU A 187 -3.37 8.60 9.69
N SER A 188 -4.08 9.73 9.78
CA SER A 188 -4.50 10.29 11.07
C SER A 188 -5.40 9.32 11.83
N SER A 189 -6.38 8.69 11.15
CA SER A 189 -7.28 7.72 11.76
C SER A 189 -6.58 6.43 12.23
N LEU A 190 -5.49 6.05 11.56
CA LEU A 190 -4.64 4.93 11.96
C LEU A 190 -3.73 5.28 13.15
N LYS A 191 -3.82 6.50 13.71
CA LYS A 191 -2.93 7.03 14.75
C LYS A 191 -1.45 6.96 14.33
N ALA A 192 -1.16 7.03 13.02
CA ALA A 192 0.20 7.24 12.58
C ALA A 192 0.59 8.65 13.03
N SER A 193 1.67 8.80 13.81
CA SER A 193 2.04 10.12 14.33
C SER A 193 2.50 10.99 13.17
N LEU A 194 1.73 12.03 12.83
CA LEU A 194 2.11 13.02 11.84
C LEU A 194 2.84 14.16 12.56
N SER A 195 4.17 14.12 12.58
CA SER A 195 4.94 15.28 13.06
C SER A 195 5.01 16.31 11.94
N ARG A 196 4.45 17.50 12.17
CA ARG A 196 4.53 18.62 11.22
C ARG A 196 5.88 19.32 11.38
N GLY A 197 6.84 18.94 10.54
CA GLY A 197 8.09 19.67 10.28
C GLY A 197 8.19 20.05 8.80
N THR A 198 9.42 20.18 8.27
CA THR A 198 9.63 20.30 6.81
C THR A 198 9.15 19.06 6.06
N ASN A 199 9.23 17.89 6.70
CA ASN A 199 8.76 16.60 6.18
C ASN A 199 7.71 16.01 7.13
N THR A 200 6.64 15.45 6.58
CA THR A 200 5.64 14.71 7.37
C THR A 200 6.22 13.33 7.67
N VAL A 201 6.71 13.14 8.89
CA VAL A 201 7.18 11.81 9.32
C VAL A 201 5.95 10.95 9.60
N VAL A 202 5.87 9.79 8.96
CA VAL A 202 4.79 8.83 9.16
C VAL A 202 5.34 7.68 10.01
N LYS A 203 5.02 7.68 11.30
CA LYS A 203 5.42 6.57 12.20
C LYS A 203 4.30 5.55 12.35
N GLY A 204 4.69 4.28 12.44
CA GLY A 204 3.75 3.19 12.73
C GLY A 204 3.02 2.62 11.51
N ILE A 205 3.55 2.81 10.30
CA ILE A 205 3.11 2.08 9.11
C ILE A 205 4.34 1.84 8.22
N GLY A 206 4.40 0.66 7.62
CA GLY A 206 5.44 0.27 6.68
C GLY A 206 5.28 0.88 5.29
N TYR A 207 6.30 0.77 4.45
CA TYR A 207 6.27 1.27 3.07
C TYR A 207 5.13 0.64 2.24
N ASP A 208 5.00 -0.70 2.22
CA ASP A 208 4.01 -1.37 1.36
C ASP A 208 2.57 -1.00 1.73
N ASP A 209 2.27 -0.95 3.04
CA ASP A 209 0.95 -0.54 3.52
C ASP A 209 0.67 0.94 3.23
N PHE A 210 1.70 1.79 3.33
CA PHE A 210 1.60 3.20 2.98
C PHE A 210 1.28 3.39 1.49
N VAL A 211 2.00 2.69 0.60
CA VAL A 211 1.74 2.72 -0.85
C VAL A 211 0.33 2.22 -1.16
N THR A 212 -0.10 1.15 -0.49
CA THR A 212 -1.46 0.60 -0.64
C THR A 212 -2.53 1.63 -0.25
N LEU A 213 -2.36 2.32 0.88
CA LEU A 213 -3.26 3.40 1.29
C LEU A 213 -3.22 4.59 0.34
N ALA A 214 -2.04 4.97 -0.16
CA ALA A 214 -1.88 6.05 -1.11
C ALA A 214 -2.61 5.76 -2.43
N ASN A 215 -2.44 4.55 -2.98
CA ASN A 215 -3.13 4.12 -4.19
C ASN A 215 -4.65 4.11 -3.99
N ALA A 216 -5.14 3.61 -2.86
CA ALA A 216 -6.57 3.63 -2.54
C ALA A 216 -7.12 5.06 -2.37
N ALA A 217 -6.32 5.97 -1.78
CA ALA A 217 -6.68 7.38 -1.65
C ALA A 217 -6.75 8.07 -3.02
N LEU A 218 -5.84 7.74 -3.93
CA LEU A 218 -5.88 8.22 -5.31
C LEU A 218 -7.10 7.68 -6.05
N ASP A 219 -7.35 6.38 -6.03
CA ASP A 219 -8.51 5.76 -6.68
C ASP A 219 -9.81 6.37 -6.14
N ARG A 220 -9.91 6.64 -4.83
CA ARG A 220 -11.04 7.36 -4.24
C ARG A 220 -11.21 8.77 -4.81
N ALA A 221 -10.12 9.51 -5.05
CA ALA A 221 -10.17 10.84 -5.65
C ALA A 221 -10.56 10.79 -7.15
N VAL A 222 -10.13 9.76 -7.87
CA VAL A 222 -10.45 9.55 -9.29
C VAL A 222 -11.94 9.20 -9.46
N TYR A 223 -12.41 8.19 -8.75
CA TYR A 223 -13.77 7.65 -8.92
C TYR A 223 -14.82 8.38 -8.09
N GLY A 224 -14.45 8.92 -6.93
CA GLY A 224 -15.33 9.73 -6.08
C GLY A 224 -15.37 11.21 -6.46
N GLY A 225 -14.45 11.65 -7.33
CA GLY A 225 -14.31 13.04 -7.74
C GLY A 225 -13.74 13.97 -6.67
N ILE A 226 -13.63 15.26 -7.01
CA ILE A 226 -13.07 16.29 -6.14
C ILE A 226 -14.12 16.77 -5.14
N THR A 227 -14.00 16.36 -3.88
CA THR A 227 -14.97 16.73 -2.83
C THR A 227 -14.58 17.98 -2.05
N ASN A 228 -13.29 18.32 -2.00
CA ASN A 228 -12.82 19.55 -1.37
C ASN A 228 -13.32 20.78 -2.15
N LYS A 229 -14.13 21.61 -1.49
CA LYS A 229 -14.77 22.78 -2.11
C LYS A 229 -13.77 23.79 -2.69
N THR A 230 -12.62 23.97 -2.05
CA THR A 230 -11.59 24.93 -2.51
C THR A 230 -10.91 24.40 -3.77
N ILE A 231 -10.48 23.13 -3.75
CA ILE A 231 -9.85 22.50 -4.92
C ILE A 231 -10.84 22.50 -6.09
N LYS A 232 -12.07 22.03 -5.87
CA LYS A 232 -13.12 21.95 -6.89
C LYS A 232 -13.42 23.31 -7.51
N ARG A 233 -13.60 24.36 -6.69
CA ARG A 233 -13.90 25.71 -7.17
C ARG A 233 -12.80 26.26 -8.07
N ILE A 234 -11.54 26.10 -7.70
CA ILE A 234 -10.43 26.61 -8.51
C ILE A 234 -10.27 25.78 -9.78
N TYR A 235 -10.40 24.45 -9.69
CA TYR A 235 -10.40 23.57 -10.86
C TYR A 235 -11.48 23.95 -11.87
N GLU A 236 -12.73 24.12 -11.44
CA GLU A 236 -13.84 24.53 -12.31
C GLU A 236 -13.59 25.92 -12.94
N ARG A 237 -13.00 26.85 -12.19
CA ARG A 237 -12.62 28.17 -12.73
C ARG A 237 -11.54 28.07 -13.80
N ILE A 238 -10.55 27.18 -13.65
CA ILE A 238 -9.54 26.94 -14.68
C ILE A 238 -10.20 26.44 -15.96
N LEU A 239 -11.10 25.45 -15.85
CA LEU A 239 -11.81 24.89 -17.01
C LEU A 239 -12.70 25.92 -17.71
N GLN A 240 -13.29 26.85 -16.95
CA GLN A 240 -14.16 27.91 -17.49
C GLN A 240 -13.39 29.12 -18.02
N ASP A 241 -12.07 29.21 -17.79
CA ASP A 241 -11.25 30.33 -18.25
C ASP A 241 -11.03 30.22 -19.77
N ASN A 242 -11.82 30.97 -20.53
CA ASN A 242 -11.73 31.10 -21.98
C ASN A 242 -10.94 32.35 -22.42
N SER A 243 -10.18 32.98 -21.51
CA SER A 243 -9.35 34.14 -21.84
C SER A 243 -8.27 33.76 -22.86
N SER A 244 -8.01 34.62 -23.85
CA SER A 244 -6.98 34.39 -24.87
C SER A 244 -5.62 34.05 -24.25
N CYS A 245 -4.92 33.09 -24.85
CA CYS A 245 -3.57 32.72 -24.43
C CYS A 245 -2.52 33.60 -25.11
N VAL A 246 -1.53 34.05 -24.36
CA VAL A 246 -0.36 34.82 -24.85
C VAL A 246 0.93 34.17 -24.37
N PHE A 247 2.01 34.30 -25.14
CA PHE A 247 3.33 33.96 -24.61
C PHE A 247 3.74 34.92 -23.49
N GLN A 248 4.63 34.50 -22.59
CA GLN A 248 5.03 35.31 -21.44
C GLN A 248 6.54 35.28 -21.23
N GLY A 249 7.25 36.20 -21.87
CA GLY A 249 8.69 36.43 -21.72
C GLY A 249 9.59 35.34 -22.32
N GLN A 250 9.08 34.11 -22.43
CA GLN A 250 9.78 32.95 -22.98
C GLN A 250 8.83 32.16 -23.91
N PRO A 251 9.36 31.50 -24.95
CA PRO A 251 8.56 30.79 -25.93
C PRO A 251 7.84 29.54 -25.38
N ASN A 252 8.31 29.02 -24.25
CA ASN A 252 7.74 27.85 -23.59
C ASN A 252 6.84 28.21 -22.40
N VAL A 253 6.62 29.50 -22.12
CA VAL A 253 5.74 29.98 -21.06
C VAL A 253 4.52 30.64 -21.70
N VAL A 254 3.35 30.07 -21.42
CA VAL A 254 2.08 30.53 -21.97
C VAL A 254 1.14 30.95 -20.84
N LYS A 255 0.57 32.14 -20.94
CA LYS A 255 -0.42 32.66 -20.00
C LYS A 255 -1.80 32.69 -20.65
N CYS A 256 -2.75 31.98 -20.07
CA CYS A 256 -4.16 32.02 -20.45
C CYS A 256 -4.96 32.61 -19.28
N GLY A 257 -5.28 33.91 -19.35
CA GLY A 257 -5.97 34.63 -18.29
C GLY A 257 -5.22 34.58 -16.95
N SER A 258 -5.80 33.83 -16.00
CA SER A 258 -5.26 33.66 -14.63
C SER A 258 -4.33 32.45 -14.46
N THR A 259 -4.12 31.70 -15.55
CA THR A 259 -3.28 30.51 -15.57
C THR A 259 -2.01 30.74 -16.38
N GLN A 260 -0.91 30.17 -15.91
CA GLN A 260 0.40 30.17 -16.57
C GLN A 260 0.89 28.73 -16.68
N ILE A 261 1.27 28.34 -17.89
CA ILE A 261 1.75 27.02 -18.26
C ILE A 261 3.22 27.16 -18.63
N THR A 262 4.07 26.34 -18.05
CA THR A 262 5.47 26.19 -18.47
C THR A 262 5.64 24.83 -19.12
N ILE A 263 5.94 24.82 -20.42
CA ILE A 263 6.13 23.63 -21.24
C ILE A 263 7.61 23.26 -21.17
N GLN A 264 7.92 22.21 -20.41
CA GLN A 264 9.29 21.71 -20.22
C GLN A 264 9.21 20.22 -19.85
N THR A 265 10.35 19.57 -19.63
CA THR A 265 10.41 18.14 -19.27
C THR A 265 9.52 17.79 -18.08
N ILE A 266 9.47 18.67 -17.07
CA ILE A 266 8.50 18.59 -15.96
C ILE A 266 7.53 19.76 -16.11
N PRO A 267 6.38 19.57 -16.78
CA PRO A 267 5.47 20.67 -17.06
C PRO A 267 4.91 21.26 -15.77
N GLN A 268 4.66 22.56 -15.78
CA GLN A 268 4.14 23.27 -14.61
C GLN A 268 2.89 24.05 -14.98
N LEU A 269 1.94 24.07 -14.06
CA LEU A 269 0.75 24.90 -14.13
C LEU A 269 0.65 25.75 -12.87
N ILE A 270 0.62 27.06 -13.03
CA ILE A 270 0.30 28.02 -11.97
C ILE A 270 -1.07 28.60 -12.28
N ALA A 271 -2.03 28.50 -11.36
CA ALA A 271 -3.36 29.06 -11.49
C ALA A 271 -3.65 29.98 -10.30
N TYR A 272 -4.03 31.23 -10.57
CA TYR A 272 -4.28 32.23 -9.51
C TYR A 272 -3.12 32.41 -8.53
N GLY A 273 -1.88 32.30 -9.02
CA GLY A 273 -0.65 32.38 -8.21
C GLY A 273 -0.38 31.13 -7.36
N ILE A 274 -1.18 30.08 -7.49
CA ILE A 274 -1.00 28.80 -6.82
C ILE A 274 -0.42 27.81 -7.81
N GLU A 275 0.69 27.15 -7.45
CA GLU A 275 1.23 26.04 -8.23
C GLU A 275 0.28 24.85 -8.14
N TRP A 276 -0.38 24.60 -9.26
CA TRP A 276 -1.47 23.65 -9.40
C TRP A 276 -0.98 22.28 -9.85
N TYR A 277 0.05 22.23 -10.68
CA TYR A 277 0.74 21.01 -11.11
C TYR A 277 2.24 21.30 -11.30
N GLY A 278 3.09 20.32 -11.00
CA GLY A 278 4.54 20.44 -11.05
C GLY A 278 5.16 19.92 -9.75
N THR A 279 5.86 20.79 -9.01
CA THR A 279 6.43 20.43 -7.70
C THR A 279 5.40 20.47 -6.57
N LYS A 280 4.25 21.11 -6.81
CA LYS A 280 3.10 21.17 -5.92
C LYS A 280 1.83 20.84 -6.68
N PHE A 281 0.84 20.34 -5.95
CA PHE A 281 -0.45 19.93 -6.50
C PHE A 281 -1.58 20.68 -5.80
N ALA A 282 -2.24 21.59 -6.53
CA ALA A 282 -3.19 22.56 -5.99
C ALA A 282 -2.68 23.30 -4.72
N GLY A 283 -1.40 23.66 -4.70
CA GLY A 283 -0.72 24.31 -3.58
C GLY A 283 -0.26 23.36 -2.46
N TYR A 284 -0.65 22.09 -2.49
CA TYR A 284 -0.18 21.09 -1.55
C TYR A 284 1.20 20.58 -1.94
N HIS A 285 2.07 20.48 -0.95
CA HIS A 285 3.41 19.93 -1.08
C HIS A 285 3.81 19.24 0.22
N GLY A 286 4.82 18.38 0.15
CA GLY A 286 5.35 17.71 1.31
C GLY A 286 6.07 16.44 0.92
N SER A 287 6.61 15.77 1.93
CA SER A 287 7.18 14.44 1.79
C SER A 287 6.80 13.56 2.97
N PHE A 288 6.68 12.27 2.72
CA PHE A 288 6.40 11.26 3.72
C PHE A 288 7.66 10.48 4.05
N LYS A 289 8.04 10.47 5.33
CA LYS A 289 9.11 9.59 5.80
C LYS A 289 8.50 8.27 6.26
N VAL A 290 8.83 7.17 5.58
CA VAL A 290 8.28 5.83 5.85
C VAL A 290 9.41 4.81 6.02
N ASN A 291 9.19 3.80 6.86
CA ASN A 291 10.17 2.75 7.10
C ASN A 291 10.01 1.64 6.06
N ARG A 292 11.08 1.31 5.33
CA ARG A 292 11.09 0.26 4.30
C ARG A 292 11.31 -1.16 4.87
N ALA A 293 11.87 -1.27 6.07
CA ALA A 293 12.28 -2.57 6.61
C ALA A 293 11.13 -3.44 7.13
N TRP A 294 9.91 -2.91 7.24
CA TRP A 294 8.77 -3.69 7.70
C TRP A 294 7.48 -3.23 7.04
N SER A 295 6.49 -4.14 6.99
CA SER A 295 5.10 -3.88 6.64
C SER A 295 4.20 -4.82 7.45
N TYR A 296 2.96 -4.43 7.72
CA TYR A 296 1.99 -5.27 8.42
C TYR A 296 1.73 -6.56 7.65
N LEU A 297 1.70 -6.50 6.32
CA LEU A 297 1.55 -7.66 5.46
C LEU A 297 2.69 -8.67 5.67
N ALA A 298 3.94 -8.25 5.51
CA ALA A 298 5.10 -9.12 5.75
C ALA A 298 5.11 -9.67 7.18
N SER A 299 4.65 -8.85 8.14
CA SER A 299 4.56 -9.24 9.55
C SER A 299 3.57 -10.35 9.83
N LEU A 300 2.40 -10.29 9.18
CA LEU A 300 1.40 -11.34 9.28
C LEU A 300 1.87 -12.63 8.61
N GLU A 301 2.50 -12.53 7.44
CA GLU A 301 3.05 -13.70 6.74
C GLU A 301 4.12 -14.41 7.59
N GLN A 302 5.05 -13.66 8.19
CA GLN A 302 6.03 -14.25 9.12
C GLN A 302 5.32 -14.91 10.31
N SER A 303 4.27 -14.29 10.83
CA SER A 303 3.52 -14.81 11.99
C SER A 303 2.77 -16.11 11.68
N LYS A 304 2.52 -16.46 10.41
CA LYS A 304 1.96 -17.77 10.03
C LYS A 304 2.89 -18.93 10.37
N THR A 305 4.20 -18.69 10.46
CA THR A 305 5.17 -19.71 10.87
C THR A 305 5.01 -20.09 12.36
N ASN A 306 4.37 -19.23 13.16
CA ASN A 306 4.05 -19.53 14.55
C ASN A 306 2.76 -20.36 14.63
N SER A 307 2.89 -21.64 15.03
CA SER A 307 1.79 -22.61 15.09
C SER A 307 0.59 -22.16 15.94
N LYS A 308 0.83 -21.28 16.93
CA LYS A 308 -0.21 -20.73 17.80
C LYS A 308 -1.19 -19.82 17.05
N TYR A 309 -0.71 -19.04 16.09
CA TYR A 309 -1.51 -18.02 15.40
C TYR A 309 -1.83 -18.38 13.95
N ALA A 310 -1.17 -19.38 13.35
CA ALA A 310 -1.28 -19.73 11.94
C ALA A 310 -2.73 -19.77 11.41
N ARG A 311 -3.61 -20.58 12.02
CA ARG A 311 -5.01 -20.71 11.59
C ARG A 311 -5.79 -19.39 11.69
N TRP A 312 -5.56 -18.64 12.76
CA TRP A 312 -6.24 -17.36 12.97
C TRP A 312 -5.73 -16.30 11.98
N ILE A 313 -4.43 -16.30 11.66
CA ILE A 313 -3.87 -15.40 10.65
C ILE A 313 -4.47 -15.71 9.28
N ASP A 314 -4.65 -16.98 8.92
CA ASP A 314 -5.30 -17.33 7.65
C ASP A 314 -6.74 -16.81 7.56
N GLU A 315 -7.51 -16.87 8.66
CA GLU A 315 -8.84 -16.27 8.74
C GLU A 315 -8.80 -14.74 8.62
N VAL A 316 -7.84 -14.10 9.30
CA VAL A 316 -7.62 -12.66 9.21
C VAL A 316 -7.24 -12.24 7.80
N THR A 317 -6.33 -12.97 7.13
CA THR A 317 -5.92 -12.71 5.75
C THR A 317 -7.10 -12.79 4.79
N LYS A 318 -7.94 -13.84 4.89
CA LYS A 318 -9.16 -13.95 4.07
C LYS A 318 -10.11 -12.77 4.30
N TYR A 319 -10.27 -12.34 5.55
CA TYR A 319 -11.13 -11.20 5.88
C TYR A 319 -10.57 -9.88 5.34
N ILE A 320 -9.25 -9.71 5.37
CA ILE A 320 -8.56 -8.57 4.76
C ILE A 320 -8.78 -8.56 3.25
N GLU A 321 -8.60 -9.70 2.58
CA GLU A 321 -8.83 -9.84 1.13
C GLU A 321 -10.29 -9.50 0.76
N GLU A 322 -11.25 -9.93 1.58
CA GLU A 322 -12.66 -9.58 1.41
C GLU A 322 -12.86 -8.06 1.51
N LEU A 323 -12.30 -7.40 2.53
CA LEU A 323 -12.38 -5.95 2.68
C LEU A 323 -11.74 -5.20 1.51
N GLU A 324 -10.57 -5.64 1.03
CA GLU A 324 -9.90 -5.05 -0.13
C GLU A 324 -10.72 -5.24 -1.41
N SER A 325 -11.34 -6.40 -1.61
CA SER A 325 -12.25 -6.65 -2.74
C SER A 325 -13.49 -5.75 -2.73
N GLN A 326 -13.90 -5.28 -1.55
CA GLN A 326 -14.99 -4.30 -1.37
C GLN A 326 -14.52 -2.85 -1.46
N GLY A 327 -13.24 -2.58 -1.74
CA GLY A 327 -12.67 -1.23 -1.75
C GLY A 327 -12.46 -0.61 -0.35
N LYS A 328 -12.57 -1.41 0.71
CA LYS A 328 -12.39 -1.01 2.12
C LYS A 328 -10.92 -1.13 2.55
N THR A 329 -10.02 -0.54 1.77
CA THR A 329 -8.57 -0.68 1.97
C THR A 329 -8.10 -0.13 3.32
N LYS A 330 -8.72 0.95 3.80
CA LYS A 330 -8.42 1.53 5.11
C LYS A 330 -8.73 0.55 6.24
N GLU A 331 -9.91 -0.04 6.21
CA GLU A 331 -10.38 -1.03 7.17
C GLU A 331 -9.47 -2.26 7.12
N ALA A 332 -9.10 -2.71 5.92
CA ALA A 332 -8.16 -3.80 5.72
C ALA A 332 -6.80 -3.51 6.38
N THR A 333 -6.22 -2.32 6.17
CA THR A 333 -4.96 -1.92 6.82
C THR A 333 -5.11 -1.80 8.34
N LEU A 334 -6.27 -1.36 8.84
CA LEU A 334 -6.52 -1.31 10.28
C LEU A 334 -6.63 -2.72 10.89
N VAL A 335 -7.29 -3.65 10.21
CA VAL A 335 -7.34 -5.07 10.60
C VAL A 335 -5.94 -5.65 10.64
N ARG A 336 -5.13 -5.42 9.60
CA ARG A 336 -3.71 -5.82 9.56
C ARG A 336 -2.95 -5.31 10.78
N LYS A 337 -3.07 -4.00 11.05
CA LYS A 337 -2.44 -3.36 12.21
C LYS A 337 -2.83 -4.01 13.53
N LYS A 338 -4.13 -4.14 13.80
CA LYS A 338 -4.63 -4.73 15.05
C LYS A 338 -4.23 -6.19 15.19
N ALA A 339 -4.23 -6.94 14.08
CA ALA A 339 -3.82 -8.32 14.10
C ALA A 339 -2.33 -8.47 14.48
N VAL A 340 -1.45 -7.67 13.87
CA VAL A 340 -0.03 -7.61 14.25
C VAL A 340 0.16 -7.19 15.72
N GLU A 341 -0.62 -6.23 16.23
CA GLU A 341 -0.58 -5.83 17.64
C GLU A 341 -0.99 -6.97 18.60
N ILE A 342 -1.98 -7.80 18.23
CA ILE A 342 -2.39 -8.98 19.02
C ILE A 342 -1.27 -10.02 19.04
N VAL A 343 -0.69 -10.35 17.88
CA VAL A 343 0.43 -11.30 17.78
C VAL A 343 1.60 -10.79 18.62
N LYS A 344 2.00 -9.53 18.42
CA LYS A 344 3.12 -8.91 19.13
C LYS A 344 2.91 -8.86 20.64
N SER A 345 1.70 -8.59 21.10
CA SER A 345 1.40 -8.55 22.53
C SER A 345 1.27 -9.94 23.17
N GLY A 346 1.14 -10.99 22.37
CA GLY A 346 0.91 -12.36 22.85
C GLY A 346 -0.51 -12.57 23.39
N LYS A 347 -1.45 -11.68 23.04
CA LYS A 347 -2.83 -11.70 23.52
C LYS A 347 -3.62 -12.86 22.91
N GLN A 348 -4.75 -13.19 23.53
CA GLN A 348 -5.70 -14.15 22.96
C GLN A 348 -6.23 -13.64 21.62
N THR A 349 -6.41 -14.56 20.68
CA THR A 349 -7.00 -14.27 19.38
C THR A 349 -8.47 -13.92 19.55
N VAL A 350 -8.95 -13.04 18.69
CA VAL A 350 -10.37 -12.64 18.61
C VAL A 350 -10.85 -12.91 17.19
N SER A 351 -12.16 -13.13 16.98
CA SER A 351 -12.68 -13.30 15.62
C SER A 351 -12.33 -12.07 14.76
N PRO A 352 -11.98 -12.24 13.47
CA PRO A 352 -11.58 -11.13 12.60
C PRO A 352 -12.59 -9.97 12.55
N SER A 353 -13.88 -10.26 12.64
CA SER A 353 -14.93 -9.23 12.67
C SER A 353 -14.86 -8.31 13.91
N PHE A 354 -14.42 -8.82 15.06
CA PHE A 354 -14.20 -8.00 16.26
C PHE A 354 -12.98 -7.10 16.16
N LEU A 355 -12.08 -7.33 15.20
CA LEU A 355 -10.98 -6.40 14.94
C LEU A 355 -11.49 -5.04 14.45
N LEU A 356 -12.70 -4.96 13.89
CA LEU A 356 -13.33 -3.69 13.51
C LEU A 356 -14.34 -3.14 14.54
N SER A 357 -14.73 -3.93 15.55
CA SER A 357 -15.68 -3.47 16.56
C SER A 357 -15.13 -2.26 17.34
N GLY A 358 -15.84 -1.12 17.25
CA GLY A 358 -15.42 0.17 17.80
C GLY A 358 -15.36 1.34 16.79
N ILE A 359 -15.87 1.16 15.56
CA ILE A 359 -15.84 2.17 14.48
C ILE A 359 -17.27 2.54 14.02
N HIS A 360 -18.24 2.50 14.94
CA HIS A 360 -19.57 3.08 14.70
C HIS A 360 -19.71 4.39 15.45
#